data_AF-A0A073AZ39-F1
#
_entry.id   AF-A0A073AZ39-F1
#
_cell.length_a   1.000
_cell.length_b   1.000
_cell.length_c   1.000
_cell.angle_alpha   90.00
_cell.angle_beta   90.00
_cell.angle_gamma   90.00
#
_symmetry.space_group_name_H-M   'P 1'
#
loop_
_entity.id
_entity.type
_entity.pdbx_description
1 polymer ?
#
loop_
_entity_poly.entity_id
_entity_poly.type
_entity_poly.pdbx_seq_one_letter_code
_entity_poly.pdbx_strand_id
1 'polypeptide(L)'
;MAAQPGGEELAQLVRKVEDSKPYELREIQDGWRRAAEDTEERERDLERIASQIRDEWTGPTAEAFTAYLDQLVKGFRVAQEALSDAVGGLDRAARTVEVVKEVVLDIGERALAEAKPGMVDQALPSLMDPQRAEELREMQVRRIMAQHAADASARIEQAEAELNGALVVLAKSTHELEGAFSRIPEPGAPAGDAAGGTLPPASTEQQSAAPAQPAAPGGAGGAAESGGSGAGGSAAAVGSGGSAGGSSGSSGSSGGGQSGGLGPSGGPPTSGPPPGNVEEWIREAIRILQANGVPVTEDNIDEIWTIIEKESSGDPHAINDWDSNAAKGTPSKGLMQCIDPTFEAYKLPGHDDIWNPVDNIIAGVRYIFDRYGGFEGHPGLKSMAQGGEYQGY
;
A
#
# COMPACT_ATOMS: atom_id res chain seq x y z
N MET A 1 -22.69 1.92 -30.40
CA MET A 1 -23.60 2.77 -29.61
C MET A 1 -24.04 4.00 -30.39
N ALA A 2 -23.14 4.93 -30.73
CA ALA A 2 -23.48 6.13 -31.51
C ALA A 2 -24.09 5.85 -32.92
N ALA A 3 -23.79 4.68 -33.50
CA ALA A 3 -24.39 4.26 -34.77
C ALA A 3 -25.85 3.76 -34.64
N GLN A 4 -26.37 3.60 -33.42
CA GLN A 4 -27.76 3.19 -33.19
C GLN A 4 -28.66 4.43 -33.17
N PRO A 5 -29.90 4.35 -33.70
CA PRO A 5 -30.88 5.43 -33.61
C PRO A 5 -31.07 5.93 -32.17
N GLY A 6 -30.75 7.21 -31.92
CA GLY A 6 -30.87 7.83 -30.60
C GLY A 6 -29.78 7.45 -29.58
N GLY A 7 -28.72 6.75 -30.00
CA GLY A 7 -27.63 6.30 -29.11
C GLY A 7 -26.51 7.32 -28.86
N GLU A 8 -26.63 8.55 -29.36
CA GLU A 8 -25.58 9.59 -29.28
C GLU A 8 -25.33 10.04 -27.83
N GLU A 9 -26.39 10.31 -27.07
CA GLU A 9 -26.32 10.76 -25.67
C GLU A 9 -25.67 9.70 -24.78
N LEU A 10 -26.15 8.46 -24.83
CA LEU A 10 -25.57 7.36 -24.08
C LEU A 10 -24.10 7.13 -24.45
N ALA A 11 -23.73 7.25 -25.73
CA ALA A 11 -22.34 7.12 -26.16
C ALA A 11 -21.43 8.24 -25.60
N GLN A 12 -21.95 9.45 -25.42
CA GLN A 12 -21.20 10.54 -24.78
C GLN A 12 -21.01 10.27 -23.28
N LEU A 13 -22.05 9.78 -22.59
CA LEU A 13 -21.97 9.43 -21.16
C LEU A 13 -20.97 8.29 -20.91
N VAL A 14 -20.98 7.26 -21.77
CA VAL A 14 -20.02 6.15 -21.70
C VAL A 14 -18.59 6.65 -21.90
N ARG A 15 -18.34 7.48 -22.92
CA ARG A 15 -16.99 8.04 -23.13
C ARG A 15 -16.51 8.87 -21.95
N LYS A 16 -17.39 9.67 -21.34
CA LYS A 16 -17.06 10.49 -20.17
C LYS A 16 -16.49 9.65 -19.02
N VAL A 17 -17.03 8.46 -18.77
CA VAL A 17 -16.54 7.56 -17.71
C VAL A 17 -15.39 6.66 -18.17
N GLU A 18 -15.29 6.35 -19.46
CA GLU A 18 -14.24 5.50 -20.02
C GLU A 18 -12.85 6.13 -19.83
N ASP A 19 -12.77 7.45 -20.04
CA ASP A 19 -11.55 8.24 -19.85
C ASP A 19 -11.21 8.50 -18.37
N SER A 20 -12.06 8.08 -17.42
CA SER A 20 -11.78 8.27 -16.00
C SER A 20 -10.67 7.34 -15.51
N LYS A 21 -9.79 7.88 -14.66
CA LYS A 21 -8.55 7.26 -14.19
C LYS A 21 -8.54 7.11 -12.66
N PRO A 22 -9.29 6.14 -12.11
CA PRO A 22 -9.35 5.94 -10.65
C PRO A 22 -7.99 5.57 -10.03
N TYR A 23 -7.06 5.00 -10.81
CA TYR A 23 -5.73 4.65 -10.32
C TYR A 23 -4.89 5.87 -9.92
N GLU A 24 -5.03 7.01 -10.61
CA GLU A 24 -4.30 8.25 -10.26
C GLU A 24 -4.75 8.76 -8.88
N LEU A 25 -6.02 8.57 -8.50
CA LEU A 25 -6.51 8.91 -7.17
C LEU A 25 -5.93 8.00 -6.09
N ARG A 26 -5.73 6.72 -6.39
CA ARG A 26 -5.10 5.76 -5.47
C ARG A 26 -3.62 6.06 -5.26
N GLU A 27 -2.90 6.46 -6.31
CA GLU A 27 -1.50 6.87 -6.18
C GLU A 27 -1.34 8.09 -5.25
N ILE A 28 -2.21 9.09 -5.41
CA ILE A 28 -2.25 10.25 -4.51
C ILE A 28 -2.58 9.77 -3.09
N GLN A 29 -3.57 8.89 -2.92
CA GLN A 29 -3.95 8.33 -1.63
C GLN A 29 -2.78 7.64 -0.91
N ASP A 30 -1.95 6.89 -1.62
CA ASP A 30 -0.79 6.22 -1.05
C ASP A 30 0.27 7.22 -0.54
N GLY A 31 0.47 8.33 -1.26
CA GLY A 31 1.32 9.42 -0.80
C GLY A 31 0.82 10.02 0.52
N TRP A 32 -0.48 10.25 0.64
CA TRP A 32 -1.10 10.77 1.87
C TRP A 32 -1.08 9.76 3.01
N ARG A 33 -1.23 8.46 2.71
CA ARG A 33 -1.11 7.40 3.71
C ARG A 33 0.30 7.31 4.29
N ARG A 34 1.33 7.34 3.44
CA ARG A 34 2.73 7.39 3.90
C ARG A 34 2.99 8.61 4.76
N ALA A 35 2.50 9.79 4.35
CA ALA A 35 2.63 11.00 5.14
C ALA A 35 1.94 10.87 6.52
N ALA A 36 0.78 10.20 6.60
CA ALA A 36 0.10 9.94 7.86
C ALA A 36 0.90 9.01 8.78
N GLU A 37 1.45 7.93 8.23
CA GLU A 37 2.29 6.95 8.94
C GLU A 37 3.58 7.61 9.46
N ASP A 38 4.27 8.37 8.63
CA ASP A 38 5.48 9.12 9.01
C ASP A 38 5.17 10.13 10.13
N THR A 39 4.05 10.84 10.03
CA THR A 39 3.61 11.82 11.05
C THR A 39 3.34 11.13 12.38
N GLU A 40 2.72 9.95 12.36
CA GLU A 40 2.46 9.14 13.56
C GLU A 40 3.76 8.60 14.19
N GLU A 41 4.71 8.11 13.38
CA GLU A 41 6.01 7.68 13.90
C GLU A 41 6.73 8.82 14.62
N ARG A 42 6.76 10.01 13.99
CA ARG A 42 7.38 11.21 14.57
C ARG A 42 6.70 11.67 15.86
N GLU A 43 5.37 11.58 15.93
CA GLU A 43 4.60 11.89 17.15
C GLU A 43 5.01 10.98 18.30
N ARG A 44 5.05 9.66 18.06
CA ARG A 44 5.45 8.67 19.08
C ARG A 44 6.88 8.86 19.55
N ASP A 45 7.80 9.14 18.63
CA ASP A 45 9.19 9.44 18.97
C ASP A 45 9.31 10.69 19.83
N LEU A 46 8.56 11.74 19.48
CA LEU A 46 8.53 12.97 20.25
C LEU A 46 7.96 12.73 21.65
N GLU A 47 6.87 11.98 21.78
CA GLU A 47 6.24 11.65 23.06
C GLU A 47 7.19 10.83 23.95
N ARG A 48 7.91 9.86 23.37
CA ARG A 48 8.93 9.08 24.06
C ARG A 48 10.06 9.95 24.59
N ILE A 49 10.60 10.84 23.76
CA ILE A 49 11.67 11.78 24.15
C ILE A 49 11.16 12.75 25.24
N ALA A 50 9.95 13.28 25.08
CA ALA A 50 9.33 14.17 26.05
C ALA A 50 9.17 13.50 27.43
N SER A 51 8.80 12.22 27.46
CA SER A 51 8.69 11.44 28.70
C SER A 51 10.04 11.25 29.37
N GLN A 52 11.08 10.86 28.62
CA GLN A 52 12.43 10.66 29.17
C GLN A 52 12.97 11.95 29.80
N ILE A 53 12.79 13.08 29.12
CA ILE A 53 13.22 14.39 29.63
C ILE A 53 12.46 14.74 30.92
N ARG A 54 11.16 14.43 30.99
CA ARG A 54 10.33 14.68 32.18
C ARG A 54 10.77 13.85 33.38
N ASP A 55 11.25 12.63 33.16
CA ASP A 55 11.70 11.73 34.22
C ASP A 55 13.10 12.13 34.75
N GLU A 56 13.98 12.65 33.88
CA GLU A 56 15.37 12.99 34.21
C GLU A 56 15.58 14.45 34.64
N TRP A 57 14.71 15.37 34.20
CA TRP A 57 14.87 16.81 34.42
C TRP A 57 13.62 17.43 35.03
N THR A 58 13.77 17.97 36.25
CA THR A 58 12.69 18.61 37.01
C THR A 58 12.98 20.07 37.33
N GLY A 59 11.94 20.90 37.38
CA GLY A 59 12.00 22.32 37.76
C GLY A 59 11.25 23.23 36.79
N PRO A 60 11.14 24.54 37.07
CA PRO A 60 10.30 25.46 36.29
C PRO A 60 10.67 25.54 34.80
N THR A 61 11.95 25.39 34.46
CA THR A 61 12.42 25.36 33.07
C THR A 61 12.07 24.06 32.34
N ALA A 62 12.08 22.92 33.05
CA ALA A 62 11.63 21.64 32.53
C ALA A 62 10.12 21.65 32.28
N GLU A 63 9.33 22.28 33.18
CA GLU A 63 7.88 22.48 33.01
C GLU A 63 7.56 23.33 31.78
N ALA A 64 8.27 24.45 31.58
CA ALA A 64 8.08 25.30 30.41
C ALA A 64 8.43 24.58 29.09
N PHE A 65 9.53 23.82 29.07
CA PHE A 65 9.96 23.05 27.91
C PHE A 65 9.00 21.88 27.61
N THR A 66 8.55 21.14 28.62
CA THR A 66 7.58 20.05 28.44
C THR A 66 6.22 20.57 27.98
N ALA A 67 5.77 21.74 28.46
CA ALA A 67 4.57 22.39 27.95
C ALA A 67 4.67 22.78 26.46
N TYR A 68 5.86 23.17 26.00
CA TYR A 68 6.13 23.40 24.58
C TYR A 68 6.06 22.10 23.77
N LEU A 69 6.69 21.03 24.25
CA LEU A 69 6.60 19.70 23.63
C LEU A 69 5.15 19.19 23.55
N ASP A 70 4.34 19.43 24.59
CA ASP A 70 2.91 19.07 24.57
C ASP A 70 2.14 19.81 23.46
N GLN A 71 2.50 21.05 23.11
CA GLN A 71 1.89 21.77 21.98
C GLN A 71 2.33 21.18 20.63
N LEU A 72 3.59 20.76 20.51
CA LEU A 72 4.07 20.05 19.32
C LEU A 72 3.32 18.72 19.13
N VAL A 73 3.20 17.90 20.18
CA VAL A 73 2.46 16.63 20.14
C VAL A 73 1.00 16.87 19.74
N LYS A 74 0.34 17.91 20.26
CA LYS A 74 -1.02 18.29 19.83
C LYS A 74 -1.08 18.65 18.35
N GLY A 75 -0.08 19.37 17.83
CA GLY A 75 0.00 19.69 16.40
C GLY A 75 0.13 18.43 15.54
N PHE A 76 1.00 17.49 15.93
CA PHE A 76 1.11 16.20 15.24
C PHE A 76 -0.19 15.41 15.24
N ARG A 77 -0.93 15.37 16.35
CA ARG A 77 -2.24 14.69 16.42
C ARG A 77 -3.28 15.31 15.47
N VAL A 78 -3.34 16.65 15.40
CA VAL A 78 -4.22 17.35 14.45
C VAL A 78 -3.82 17.03 13.01
N ALA A 79 -2.51 17.03 12.71
CA ALA A 79 -2.01 16.69 11.38
C ALA A 79 -2.35 15.23 11.01
N GLN A 80 -2.20 14.29 11.94
CA GLN A 80 -2.55 12.88 11.74
C GLN A 80 -4.04 12.68 11.44
N GLU A 81 -4.92 13.29 12.25
CA GLU A 81 -6.38 13.23 12.04
C GLU A 81 -6.76 13.79 10.66
N ALA A 82 -6.20 14.95 10.31
CA ALA A 82 -6.45 15.58 9.03
C ALA A 82 -5.93 14.76 7.83
N LEU A 83 -4.74 14.17 7.92
CA LEU A 83 -4.21 13.26 6.88
C LEU A 83 -5.07 12.01 6.74
N SER A 84 -5.52 11.42 7.84
CA SER A 84 -6.42 10.26 7.84
C SER A 84 -7.77 10.59 7.18
N ASP A 85 -8.35 11.75 7.52
CA ASP A 85 -9.59 12.23 6.90
C ASP A 85 -9.42 12.45 5.38
N ALA A 86 -8.27 12.98 4.95
CA ALA A 86 -7.95 13.17 3.54
C ALA A 86 -7.81 11.82 2.81
N VAL A 87 -7.11 10.85 3.39
CA VAL A 87 -7.01 9.47 2.85
C VAL A 87 -8.40 8.87 2.68
N GLY A 88 -9.29 9.04 3.67
CA GLY A 88 -10.68 8.59 3.58
C GLY A 88 -11.50 9.32 2.51
N GLY A 89 -11.22 10.60 2.28
CA GLY A 89 -11.79 11.38 1.17
C GLY A 89 -11.38 10.85 -0.19
N LEU A 90 -10.09 10.60 -0.38
CA LEU A 90 -9.53 10.04 -1.63
C LEU A 90 -10.05 8.61 -1.89
N ASP A 91 -10.13 7.75 -0.87
CA ASP A 91 -10.68 6.39 -1.00
C ASP A 91 -12.13 6.42 -1.50
N ARG A 92 -12.97 7.30 -0.91
CA ARG A 92 -14.35 7.48 -1.36
C ARG A 92 -14.40 7.94 -2.82
N ALA A 93 -13.58 8.94 -3.18
CA ALA A 93 -13.54 9.45 -4.56
C ALA A 93 -13.12 8.37 -5.56
N ALA A 94 -12.06 7.62 -5.27
CA ALA A 94 -11.57 6.54 -6.14
C ALA A 94 -12.64 5.47 -6.35
N ARG A 95 -13.28 5.00 -5.27
CA ARG A 95 -14.37 4.00 -5.36
C ARG A 95 -15.57 4.51 -6.13
N THR A 96 -15.99 5.76 -5.92
CA THR A 96 -17.11 6.36 -6.67
C THR A 96 -16.80 6.37 -8.17
N VAL A 97 -15.58 6.72 -8.57
CA VAL A 97 -15.15 6.69 -9.99
C VAL A 97 -15.12 5.26 -10.55
N GLU A 98 -14.62 4.29 -9.80
CA GLU A 98 -14.59 2.87 -10.21
C GLU A 98 -16.00 2.32 -10.43
N VAL A 99 -16.88 2.53 -9.46
CA VAL A 99 -18.27 2.04 -9.49
C VAL A 99 -19.04 2.71 -10.63
N VAL A 100 -18.94 4.03 -10.80
CA VAL A 100 -19.70 4.71 -11.87
C VAL A 100 -19.19 4.27 -13.24
N LYS A 101 -17.89 4.03 -13.40
CA LYS A 101 -17.30 3.51 -14.64
C LYS A 101 -17.86 2.13 -14.98
N GLU A 102 -17.82 1.19 -14.04
CA GLU A 102 -18.36 -0.15 -14.22
C GLU A 102 -19.86 -0.12 -14.57
N VAL A 103 -20.66 0.60 -13.78
CA VAL A 103 -22.12 0.65 -13.94
C VAL A 103 -22.52 1.27 -15.27
N VAL A 104 -21.89 2.37 -15.69
CA VAL A 104 -22.25 3.05 -16.94
C VAL A 104 -21.80 2.26 -18.17
N LEU A 105 -20.65 1.56 -18.10
CA LEU A 105 -20.23 0.64 -19.16
C LEU A 105 -21.22 -0.53 -19.31
N ASP A 106 -21.65 -1.13 -18.19
CA ASP A 106 -22.66 -2.20 -18.18
C ASP A 106 -24.03 -1.73 -18.73
N ILE A 107 -24.47 -0.51 -18.38
CA ILE A 107 -25.68 0.10 -18.98
C ILE A 107 -25.52 0.21 -20.50
N GLY A 108 -24.34 0.63 -20.96
CA GLY A 108 -24.01 0.70 -22.37
C GLY A 108 -24.11 -0.65 -23.09
N GLU A 109 -23.56 -1.71 -22.50
CA GLU A 109 -23.61 -3.06 -23.04
C GLU A 109 -25.04 -3.61 -23.06
N ARG A 110 -25.81 -3.40 -21.99
CA ARG A 110 -27.23 -3.79 -21.92
C ARG A 110 -28.07 -3.07 -22.98
N ALA A 111 -27.87 -1.77 -23.16
CA ALA A 111 -28.55 -1.01 -24.21
C ALA A 111 -28.29 -1.58 -25.61
N LEU A 112 -27.04 -1.97 -25.90
CA LEU A 112 -26.67 -2.60 -27.16
C LEU A 112 -27.24 -4.02 -27.32
N ALA A 113 -27.34 -4.78 -26.24
CA ALA A 113 -27.93 -6.11 -26.25
C ALA A 113 -29.44 -6.04 -26.55
N GLU A 114 -30.16 -5.14 -25.89
CA GLU A 114 -31.62 -4.95 -26.07
C GLU A 114 -31.97 -4.34 -27.43
N ALA A 115 -31.11 -3.50 -28.00
CA ALA A 115 -31.31 -2.90 -29.32
C ALA A 115 -31.04 -3.86 -30.50
N LYS A 116 -30.69 -5.13 -30.25
CA LYS A 116 -30.42 -6.11 -31.32
C LYS A 116 -31.70 -6.39 -32.14
N PRO A 117 -31.62 -6.44 -33.49
CA PRO A 117 -32.78 -6.65 -34.36
C PRO A 117 -33.65 -7.84 -33.94
N GLY A 118 -33.03 -8.98 -33.63
CA GLY A 118 -33.77 -10.19 -33.23
C GLY A 118 -34.52 -10.09 -31.89
N MET A 119 -34.18 -9.15 -31.00
CA MET A 119 -34.93 -8.90 -29.77
C MET A 119 -36.09 -7.92 -30.01
N VAL A 120 -35.82 -6.87 -30.80
CA VAL A 120 -36.81 -5.86 -31.20
C VAL A 120 -37.90 -6.48 -32.10
N ASP A 121 -37.51 -7.42 -32.97
CA ASP A 121 -38.40 -8.14 -33.90
C ASP A 121 -39.43 -9.05 -33.21
N GLN A 122 -39.12 -9.58 -32.02
CA GLN A 122 -40.06 -10.43 -31.27
C GLN A 122 -41.29 -9.66 -30.77
N ALA A 123 -41.17 -8.33 -30.63
CA ALA A 123 -42.27 -7.47 -30.21
C ALA A 123 -43.16 -7.00 -31.38
N LEU A 124 -42.84 -7.36 -32.63
CA LEU A 124 -43.52 -6.88 -33.84
C LEU A 124 -44.53 -7.91 -34.39
N PRO A 125 -45.72 -7.47 -34.86
CA PRO A 125 -46.70 -8.36 -35.48
C PRO A 125 -46.18 -9.02 -36.77
N SER A 126 -46.34 -10.33 -36.90
CA SER A 126 -45.77 -11.13 -38.00
C SER A 126 -46.31 -10.82 -39.41
N LEU A 127 -47.39 -10.04 -39.52
CA LEU A 127 -48.08 -9.70 -40.78
C LEU A 127 -47.95 -8.22 -41.17
N MET A 128 -46.97 -7.50 -40.61
CA MET A 128 -46.80 -6.07 -40.87
C MET A 128 -46.08 -5.77 -42.19
N ASP A 129 -46.42 -4.62 -42.78
CA ASP A 129 -45.70 -4.08 -43.96
C ASP A 129 -44.21 -3.83 -43.62
N PRO A 130 -43.26 -4.17 -44.52
CA PRO A 130 -41.83 -4.04 -44.25
C PRO A 130 -41.36 -2.62 -43.90
N GLN A 131 -41.92 -1.58 -44.53
CA GLN A 131 -41.55 -0.20 -44.24
C GLN A 131 -42.06 0.20 -42.84
N ARG A 132 -43.30 -0.18 -42.53
CA ARG A 132 -43.88 0.08 -41.21
C ARG A 132 -43.15 -0.68 -40.10
N ALA A 133 -42.67 -1.89 -40.38
CA ALA A 133 -41.87 -2.66 -39.44
C ALA A 133 -40.54 -1.98 -39.14
N GLU A 134 -39.87 -1.43 -40.15
CA GLU A 134 -38.61 -0.69 -39.97
C GLU A 134 -38.79 0.58 -39.13
N GLU A 135 -39.84 1.37 -39.40
CA GLU A 135 -40.16 2.56 -38.59
C GLU A 135 -40.40 2.20 -37.11
N LEU A 136 -41.13 1.11 -36.84
CA LEU A 136 -41.37 0.68 -35.46
C LEU A 136 -40.11 0.17 -34.77
N ARG A 137 -39.22 -0.54 -35.48
CA ARG A 137 -37.91 -0.95 -34.94
C ARG A 137 -37.08 0.26 -34.54
N GLU A 138 -36.98 1.24 -35.44
CA GLU A 138 -36.19 2.44 -35.20
C GLU A 138 -36.72 3.21 -33.98
N MET A 139 -38.05 3.35 -33.86
CA MET A 139 -38.67 3.97 -32.68
C MET A 139 -38.43 3.17 -31.39
N GLN A 140 -38.47 1.83 -31.44
CA GLN A 140 -38.18 0.98 -30.28
C GLN A 140 -36.71 1.11 -29.85
N VAL A 141 -35.77 1.08 -30.79
CA VAL A 141 -34.33 1.26 -30.51
C VAL A 141 -34.08 2.65 -29.91
N ARG A 142 -34.67 3.71 -30.48
CA ARG A 142 -34.57 5.08 -29.91
C ARG A 142 -35.08 5.14 -28.47
N ARG A 143 -36.19 4.45 -28.16
CA ARG A 143 -36.74 4.39 -26.80
C ARG A 143 -35.81 3.68 -25.84
N ILE A 144 -35.27 2.52 -26.24
CA ILE A 144 -34.30 1.74 -25.43
C ILE A 144 -33.08 2.61 -25.13
N MET A 145 -32.50 3.24 -26.17
CA MET A 145 -31.33 4.12 -26.01
C MET A 145 -31.62 5.30 -25.07
N ALA A 146 -32.77 5.95 -25.20
CA ALA A 146 -33.16 7.06 -24.33
C ALA A 146 -33.38 6.64 -22.86
N GLN A 147 -33.92 5.44 -22.62
CA GLN A 147 -34.10 4.90 -21.27
C GLN A 147 -32.74 4.64 -20.60
N HIS A 148 -31.84 3.93 -21.29
CA HIS A 148 -30.50 3.67 -20.76
C HIS A 148 -29.66 4.94 -20.62
N ALA A 149 -29.84 5.94 -21.50
CA ALA A 149 -29.21 7.25 -21.35
C ALA A 149 -29.65 7.96 -20.06
N ALA A 150 -30.96 7.95 -19.75
CA ALA A 150 -31.48 8.52 -18.52
C ALA A 150 -30.95 7.79 -17.27
N ASP A 151 -30.88 6.46 -17.31
CA ASP A 151 -30.33 5.66 -16.22
C ASP A 151 -28.84 5.96 -16.00
N ALA A 152 -28.04 6.02 -17.08
CA ALA A 152 -26.62 6.37 -17.00
C ALA A 152 -26.42 7.79 -16.46
N SER A 153 -27.23 8.76 -16.91
CA SER A 153 -27.17 10.15 -16.42
C SER A 153 -27.43 10.21 -14.92
N ALA A 154 -28.46 9.53 -14.42
CA ALA A 154 -28.78 9.50 -12.99
C ALA A 154 -27.64 8.90 -12.14
N ARG A 155 -26.96 7.87 -12.66
CA ARG A 155 -25.78 7.28 -11.99
C ARG A 155 -24.59 8.25 -11.95
N ILE A 156 -24.36 8.97 -13.04
CA ILE A 156 -23.29 9.98 -13.11
C ILE A 156 -23.60 11.15 -12.17
N GLU A 157 -24.85 11.63 -12.11
CA GLU A 157 -25.26 12.70 -11.17
C GLU A 157 -25.06 12.28 -9.70
N GLN A 158 -25.40 11.04 -9.36
CA GLN A 158 -25.15 10.50 -8.03
C GLN A 158 -23.64 10.48 -7.71
N ALA A 159 -22.83 9.99 -8.65
CA ALA A 159 -21.38 9.94 -8.50
C ALA A 159 -20.77 11.34 -8.34
N GLU A 160 -21.23 12.33 -9.11
CA GLU A 160 -20.80 13.72 -8.99
C GLU A 160 -21.13 14.30 -7.61
N ALA A 161 -22.29 13.98 -7.03
CA ALA A 161 -22.64 14.40 -5.68
C ALA A 161 -21.71 13.78 -4.61
N GLU A 162 -21.38 12.48 -4.74
CA GLU A 162 -20.45 11.78 -3.85
C GLU A 162 -19.02 12.34 -3.96
N LEU A 163 -18.55 12.63 -5.19
CA LEU A 163 -17.25 13.26 -5.45
C LEU A 163 -17.16 14.66 -4.85
N ASN A 164 -18.22 15.46 -4.96
CA ASN A 164 -18.27 16.77 -4.29
C ASN A 164 -18.18 16.62 -2.76
N GLY A 165 -18.82 15.60 -2.18
CA GLY A 165 -18.68 15.29 -0.76
C GLY A 165 -17.24 14.94 -0.37
N ALA A 166 -16.55 14.15 -1.20
CA ALA A 166 -15.13 13.83 -0.99
C ALA A 166 -14.24 15.08 -1.06
N LEU A 167 -14.48 15.98 -2.03
CA LEU A 167 -13.75 17.25 -2.15
C LEU A 167 -13.91 18.15 -0.94
N VAL A 168 -15.11 18.23 -0.36
CA VAL A 168 -15.36 19.00 0.88
C VAL A 168 -14.51 18.46 2.03
N VAL A 169 -14.41 17.14 2.18
CA VAL A 169 -13.56 16.53 3.21
C VAL A 169 -12.09 16.87 2.96
N LEU A 170 -11.60 16.73 1.73
CA LEU A 170 -10.22 17.06 1.39
C LEU A 170 -9.87 18.53 1.66
N ALA A 171 -10.77 19.46 1.33
CA ALA A 171 -10.58 20.87 1.60
C ALA A 171 -10.50 21.16 3.11
N LYS A 172 -11.38 20.52 3.91
CA LYS A 172 -11.34 20.62 5.38
C LYS A 172 -10.03 20.07 5.94
N SER A 173 -9.64 18.87 5.54
CA SER A 173 -8.39 18.23 5.97
C SER A 173 -7.16 19.07 5.65
N THR A 174 -7.10 19.66 4.45
CA THR A 174 -6.00 20.54 4.04
C THR A 174 -5.92 21.78 4.94
N HIS A 175 -7.07 22.38 5.27
CA HIS A 175 -7.12 23.52 6.17
C HIS A 175 -6.69 23.16 7.61
N GLU A 176 -7.08 21.99 8.10
CA GLU A 176 -6.68 21.49 9.42
C GLU A 176 -5.17 21.21 9.48
N LEU A 177 -4.58 20.70 8.40
CA LEU A 177 -3.14 20.51 8.25
C LEU A 177 -2.36 21.84 8.29
N GLU A 178 -2.80 22.85 7.53
CA GLU A 178 -2.20 24.19 7.59
C GLU A 178 -2.26 24.79 9.00
N GLY A 179 -3.34 24.51 9.72
CA GLY A 179 -3.55 24.97 11.10
C GLY A 179 -2.81 24.16 12.16
N ALA A 180 -2.36 22.94 11.87
CA ALA A 180 -1.89 21.97 12.87
C ALA A 180 -0.77 22.51 13.77
N PHE A 181 0.21 23.18 13.18
CA PHE A 181 1.38 23.71 13.89
C PHE A 181 1.32 25.23 14.14
N SER A 182 0.25 25.90 13.70
CA SER A 182 0.11 27.36 13.76
C SER A 182 0.04 27.96 15.18
N ARG A 183 -0.27 27.13 16.19
CA ARG A 183 -0.41 27.54 17.60
C ARG A 183 0.85 27.32 18.43
N ILE A 184 1.93 26.82 17.82
CA ILE A 184 3.19 26.57 18.52
C ILE A 184 3.92 27.91 18.67
N PRO A 185 4.22 28.35 19.91
CA PRO A 185 4.98 29.57 20.13
C PRO A 185 6.37 29.50 19.48
N GLU A 186 6.93 30.63 19.05
CA GLU A 186 8.32 30.62 18.57
C GLU A 186 9.28 30.18 19.68
N PRO A 187 10.34 29.40 19.36
CA PRO A 187 11.36 29.02 20.32
C PRO A 187 11.95 30.26 21.01
N GLY A 188 11.79 30.38 22.33
CA GLY A 188 12.26 31.53 23.11
C GLY A 188 11.30 32.71 23.19
N ALA A 189 10.09 32.61 22.61
CA ALA A 189 9.02 33.54 22.93
C ALA A 189 8.74 33.50 24.44
N PRO A 190 8.52 34.65 25.11
CA PRO A 190 8.16 34.65 26.51
C PRO A 190 6.89 33.79 26.67
N ALA A 191 6.95 32.80 27.56
CA ALA A 191 5.80 31.97 27.90
C ALA A 191 4.63 32.91 28.22
N GLY A 192 3.65 32.99 27.33
CA GLY A 192 2.47 33.80 27.53
C GLY A 192 1.74 33.29 28.76
N ASP A 193 1.79 34.08 29.84
CA ASP A 193 0.99 34.02 31.07
C ASP A 193 0.67 32.65 31.71
N ALA A 194 1.49 31.62 31.46
CA ALA A 194 1.48 30.39 32.23
C ALA A 194 2.89 30.15 32.80
N ALA A 195 3.09 30.70 34.01
CA ALA A 195 4.24 30.53 34.91
C ALA A 195 5.61 30.99 34.35
N GLY A 196 6.05 32.15 34.85
CA GLY A 196 7.29 32.81 34.45
C GLY A 196 8.56 31.98 34.69
N GLY A 197 9.38 31.92 33.65
CA GLY A 197 10.75 31.45 33.68
C GLY A 197 11.37 31.64 32.30
N THR A 198 12.14 32.70 32.12
CA THR A 198 12.96 32.90 30.92
C THR A 198 14.00 31.78 30.85
N LEU A 199 14.06 31.05 29.73
CA LEU A 199 15.17 30.13 29.46
C LEU A 199 16.47 30.94 29.31
N PRO A 200 17.52 30.71 30.12
CA PRO A 200 18.82 31.33 29.88
C PRO A 200 19.53 30.64 28.69
N PRO A 201 20.45 31.34 27.99
CA PRO A 201 21.18 30.75 26.86
C PRO A 201 22.09 29.62 27.35
N ALA A 202 22.15 28.54 26.57
CA ALA A 202 22.98 27.36 26.84
C ALA A 202 24.47 27.77 26.96
N SER A 203 24.99 27.80 28.18
CA SER A 203 26.43 27.84 28.43
C SER A 203 26.90 26.42 28.71
N THR A 204 27.69 25.88 27.80
CA THR A 204 28.32 24.57 27.91
C THR A 204 29.47 24.66 28.91
N GLU A 205 29.24 24.28 30.17
CA GLU A 205 30.34 23.93 31.08
C GLU A 205 30.38 22.41 31.27
N GLN A 206 31.31 21.77 30.57
CA GLN A 206 31.74 20.40 30.81
C GLN A 206 32.40 20.31 32.20
N GLN A 207 31.75 19.67 33.16
CA GLN A 207 32.45 19.20 34.36
C GLN A 207 33.27 17.94 34.03
N SER A 208 34.58 18.12 33.95
CA SER A 208 35.58 17.06 33.86
C SER A 208 35.84 16.49 35.26
N ALA A 209 35.77 15.17 35.44
CA ALA A 209 36.17 14.49 36.67
C ALA A 209 37.25 13.44 36.39
N ALA A 210 38.44 13.62 36.97
CA ALA A 210 39.47 12.61 37.20
C ALA A 210 40.49 13.13 38.25
N PRO A 211 41.33 12.28 38.88
CA PRO A 211 41.01 11.16 39.78
C PRO A 211 41.71 11.32 41.17
N ALA A 212 41.26 10.62 42.21
CA ALA A 212 41.94 10.62 43.52
C ALA A 212 42.38 9.20 43.96
N GLN A 213 43.63 9.09 44.39
CA GLN A 213 44.26 7.93 45.03
C GLN A 213 45.12 8.41 46.23
N PRO A 214 45.52 7.53 47.18
CA PRO A 214 44.96 7.52 48.53
C PRO A 214 45.97 7.82 49.66
N ALA A 215 45.47 8.04 50.88
CA ALA A 215 46.28 7.96 52.10
C ALA A 215 45.49 7.35 53.28
N ALA A 216 46.03 6.26 53.82
CA ALA A 216 45.83 5.72 55.18
C ALA A 216 47.20 5.86 55.92
N PRO A 217 47.36 5.72 57.27
CA PRO A 217 46.71 4.70 58.11
C PRO A 217 46.46 5.04 59.61
N GLY A 218 45.89 4.06 60.34
CA GLY A 218 45.93 3.88 61.80
C GLY A 218 44.53 3.90 62.44
N GLY A 219 43.83 2.79 62.68
CA GLY A 219 44.13 1.72 63.64
C GLY A 219 43.52 2.08 65.02
N ALA A 220 42.74 1.29 65.74
CA ALA A 220 42.40 -0.13 65.71
C ALA A 220 41.18 -0.42 66.62
N GLY A 221 40.53 -1.57 66.42
CA GLY A 221 39.67 -2.28 67.40
C GLY A 221 38.17 -2.08 67.17
N GLY A 222 37.38 -3.01 66.61
CA GLY A 222 37.61 -4.43 66.32
C GLY A 222 36.99 -5.34 67.38
N ALA A 223 35.73 -5.74 67.18
CA ALA A 223 35.16 -7.07 67.46
C ALA A 223 33.67 -7.04 67.04
N ALA A 224 33.29 -7.60 65.88
CA ALA A 224 33.13 -9.05 65.60
C ALA A 224 31.73 -9.53 66.06
N GLU A 225 30.94 -10.33 65.36
CA GLU A 225 31.08 -11.22 64.18
C GLU A 225 29.67 -11.87 64.04
N SER A 226 29.22 -12.62 63.04
CA SER A 226 29.68 -13.27 61.78
C SER A 226 28.39 -13.91 61.21
N GLY A 227 28.23 -14.39 59.97
CA GLY A 227 29.04 -14.63 58.78
C GLY A 227 28.07 -15.23 57.73
N GLY A 228 28.15 -14.88 56.45
CA GLY A 228 28.90 -15.61 55.42
C GLY A 228 27.91 -16.36 54.49
N SER A 229 28.09 -16.56 53.18
CA SER A 229 29.23 -16.34 52.27
C SER A 229 28.76 -16.48 50.81
N GLY A 230 29.37 -15.69 49.90
CA GLY A 230 29.81 -15.97 48.50
C GLY A 230 28.88 -16.59 47.43
N ALA A 231 29.17 -16.52 46.12
CA ALA A 231 30.21 -15.87 45.31
C ALA A 231 30.00 -16.24 43.81
N GLY A 232 30.59 -15.45 42.90
CA GLY A 232 31.01 -15.82 41.51
C GLY A 232 29.91 -15.81 40.44
N GLY A 233 30.00 -15.09 39.32
CA GLY A 233 30.99 -15.20 38.22
C GLY A 233 30.33 -16.01 37.08
N SER A 234 30.49 -15.84 35.77
CA SER A 234 31.31 -15.02 34.86
C SER A 234 30.73 -15.20 33.43
N ALA A 235 31.23 -14.42 32.49
CA ALA A 235 30.95 -14.35 31.04
C ALA A 235 30.77 -15.66 30.24
N ALA A 236 30.09 -15.57 29.09
CA ALA A 236 30.44 -16.33 27.88
C ALA A 236 29.92 -15.63 26.60
N ALA A 237 30.77 -15.67 25.58
CA ALA A 237 30.53 -15.22 24.21
C ALA A 237 30.39 -16.44 23.27
N VAL A 238 30.02 -16.16 22.02
CA VAL A 238 30.25 -16.91 20.75
C VAL A 238 29.56 -18.27 20.51
N GLY A 239 29.04 -18.44 19.28
CA GLY A 239 29.26 -19.67 18.48
C GLY A 239 28.03 -20.49 18.03
N SER A 240 27.52 -20.18 16.83
CA SER A 240 27.22 -21.11 15.71
C SER A 240 26.84 -22.59 15.93
N GLY A 241 25.74 -23.01 15.27
CA GLY A 241 25.73 -24.21 14.42
C GLY A 241 24.73 -25.34 14.73
N GLY A 242 23.84 -25.64 13.75
CA GLY A 242 23.71 -27.01 13.20
C GLY A 242 22.62 -27.97 13.71
N SER A 243 21.50 -28.02 12.96
CA SER A 243 20.80 -29.19 12.35
C SER A 243 20.32 -30.46 13.08
N ALA A 244 19.22 -30.98 12.50
CA ALA A 244 18.53 -32.29 12.59
C ALA A 244 17.44 -32.40 13.67
N GLY A 245 16.22 -32.87 13.43
CA GLY A 245 15.60 -33.62 12.33
C GLY A 245 14.61 -34.62 12.95
N GLY A 246 13.38 -34.74 12.46
CA GLY A 246 12.45 -35.79 12.93
C GLY A 246 10.97 -35.58 12.56
N SER A 247 10.50 -36.37 11.60
CA SER A 247 9.11 -36.45 11.10
C SER A 247 8.13 -37.21 11.99
N SER A 248 6.84 -37.01 11.66
CA SER A 248 5.71 -37.96 11.60
C SER A 248 4.65 -37.91 12.69
N GLY A 249 3.37 -37.85 12.26
CA GLY A 249 2.19 -38.07 13.10
C GLY A 249 0.91 -37.44 12.55
N SER A 250 0.24 -38.16 11.64
CA SER A 250 -1.03 -37.80 10.99
C SER A 250 -2.27 -38.14 11.86
N SER A 251 -3.44 -37.64 11.43
CA SER A 251 -4.84 -37.86 11.87
C SER A 251 -5.40 -36.89 12.92
N GLY A 252 -6.57 -36.27 12.75
CA GLY A 252 -7.52 -36.25 11.64
C GLY A 252 -8.77 -35.41 11.99
N SER A 253 -9.22 -34.66 10.99
CA SER A 253 -10.62 -34.33 10.62
C SER A 253 -11.57 -33.68 11.66
N SER A 254 -12.00 -32.44 11.41
CA SER A 254 -13.29 -32.14 10.73
C SER A 254 -13.68 -30.66 10.85
N GLY A 255 -14.06 -30.03 9.72
CA GLY A 255 -14.77 -28.74 9.70
C GLY A 255 -14.44 -27.88 8.48
N GLY A 256 -15.14 -28.11 7.37
CA GLY A 256 -14.76 -27.64 6.03
C GLY A 256 -15.03 -26.16 5.71
N GLY A 257 -14.25 -25.70 4.73
CA GLY A 257 -14.51 -24.54 3.87
C GLY A 257 -13.72 -24.74 2.58
N GLN A 258 -14.39 -24.74 1.43
CA GLN A 258 -13.81 -24.93 0.09
C GLN A 258 -12.56 -24.07 -0.14
N SER A 259 -11.39 -24.70 -0.27
CA SER A 259 -10.20 -24.10 -0.90
C SER A 259 -10.23 -24.48 -2.38
N GLY A 260 -10.69 -23.55 -3.22
CA GLY A 260 -10.70 -23.74 -4.66
C GLY A 260 -9.35 -23.36 -5.26
N GLY A 261 -8.71 -24.25 -6.00
CA GLY A 261 -7.83 -23.89 -7.13
C GLY A 261 -6.55 -23.06 -6.92
N LEU A 262 -6.08 -22.80 -5.70
CA LEU A 262 -4.95 -21.87 -5.47
C LEU A 262 -3.56 -22.53 -5.49
N GLY A 263 -3.39 -23.78 -5.93
CA GLY A 263 -2.08 -24.45 -5.96
C GLY A 263 -1.45 -24.69 -4.58
N PRO A 264 -0.22 -25.24 -4.53
CA PRO A 264 0.44 -25.68 -3.29
C PRO A 264 0.84 -24.55 -2.33
N SER A 265 1.06 -23.32 -2.81
CA SER A 265 1.40 -22.16 -1.96
C SER A 265 0.16 -21.45 -1.39
N GLY A 266 -1.05 -21.84 -1.80
CA GLY A 266 -2.29 -21.26 -1.27
C GLY A 266 -2.52 -19.79 -1.69
N GLY A 267 -3.42 -19.13 -0.96
CA GLY A 267 -3.74 -17.71 -1.15
C GLY A 267 -2.81 -16.79 -0.37
N PRO A 268 -2.90 -15.47 -0.61
CA PRO A 268 -2.03 -14.49 0.04
C PRO A 268 -2.19 -14.51 1.57
N PRO A 269 -1.14 -14.12 2.33
CA PRO A 269 -1.22 -13.93 3.77
C PRO A 269 -2.34 -12.95 4.14
N THR A 270 -3.01 -13.20 5.26
CA THR A 270 -4.02 -12.28 5.82
C THR A 270 -3.42 -11.16 6.66
N SER A 271 -2.15 -11.30 7.07
CA SER A 271 -1.33 -10.19 7.55
C SER A 271 -1.01 -9.27 6.37
N GLY A 272 -0.96 -7.95 6.60
CA GLY A 272 -0.59 -6.99 5.56
C GLY A 272 0.78 -7.29 4.91
N PRO A 273 1.11 -6.64 3.79
CA PRO A 273 2.39 -6.80 3.11
C PRO A 273 3.56 -6.71 4.11
N PRO A 274 4.63 -7.51 3.93
CA PRO A 274 5.82 -7.37 4.75
C PRO A 274 6.34 -5.92 4.68
N PRO A 275 6.93 -5.38 5.76
CA PRO A 275 7.39 -4.00 5.80
C PRO A 275 8.43 -3.72 4.71
N GLY A 276 8.37 -2.51 4.14
CA GLY A 276 9.25 -2.03 3.06
C GLY A 276 8.44 -1.49 1.88
N ASN A 277 9.13 -0.91 0.90
CA ASN A 277 8.54 -0.49 -0.37
C ASN A 277 9.07 -1.33 -1.54
N VAL A 278 8.39 -1.25 -2.69
CA VAL A 278 8.75 -2.02 -3.89
C VAL A 278 10.20 -1.77 -4.32
N GLU A 279 10.71 -0.54 -4.22
CA GLU A 279 12.09 -0.21 -4.55
C GLU A 279 13.11 -0.88 -3.61
N GLU A 280 12.83 -0.93 -2.31
CA GLU A 280 13.67 -1.62 -1.32
C GLU A 280 13.71 -3.13 -1.57
N TRP A 281 12.56 -3.73 -1.88
CA TRP A 281 12.49 -5.16 -2.22
C TRP A 281 13.23 -5.46 -3.52
N ILE A 282 13.14 -4.58 -4.53
CA ILE A 282 13.93 -4.70 -5.77
C ILE A 282 15.42 -4.64 -5.45
N ARG A 283 15.89 -3.62 -4.72
CA ARG A 283 17.32 -3.48 -4.37
C ARG A 283 17.83 -4.65 -3.55
N GLU A 284 17.02 -5.18 -2.65
CA GLU A 284 17.35 -6.38 -1.89
C GLU A 284 17.44 -7.62 -2.77
N ALA A 285 16.47 -7.84 -3.66
CA ALA A 285 16.51 -8.93 -4.62
C ALA A 285 17.72 -8.83 -5.56
N ILE A 286 18.05 -7.63 -6.06
CA ILE A 286 19.24 -7.39 -6.90
C ILE A 286 20.50 -7.81 -6.16
N ARG A 287 20.67 -7.40 -4.90
CA ARG A 287 21.82 -7.77 -4.07
C ARG A 287 21.96 -9.28 -3.93
N ILE A 288 20.86 -9.98 -3.69
CA ILE A 288 20.84 -11.45 -3.54
C ILE A 288 21.12 -12.13 -4.88
N LEU A 289 20.51 -11.66 -5.98
CA LEU A 289 20.70 -12.16 -7.33
C LEU A 289 22.16 -12.01 -7.79
N GLN A 290 22.77 -10.86 -7.53
CA GLN A 290 24.19 -10.60 -7.79
C GLN A 290 25.09 -11.56 -7.00
N ALA A 291 24.82 -11.75 -5.70
CA ALA A 291 25.57 -12.68 -4.87
C ALA A 291 25.48 -14.14 -5.36
N ASN A 292 24.42 -14.47 -6.11
CA ASN A 292 24.20 -15.78 -6.72
C ASN A 292 24.60 -15.85 -8.21
N GLY A 293 25.32 -14.85 -8.72
CA GLY A 293 25.91 -14.86 -10.06
C GLY A 293 24.94 -14.52 -11.20
N VAL A 294 23.75 -13.99 -10.90
CA VAL A 294 22.84 -13.46 -11.92
C VAL A 294 23.32 -12.04 -12.29
N PRO A 295 23.53 -11.74 -13.59
CA PRO A 295 24.10 -10.46 -14.03
C PRO A 295 23.05 -9.34 -14.04
N VAL A 296 22.53 -9.01 -12.87
CA VAL A 296 21.58 -7.91 -12.62
C VAL A 296 22.33 -6.81 -11.87
N THR A 297 22.05 -5.55 -12.15
CA THR A 297 22.64 -4.38 -11.47
C THR A 297 21.58 -3.39 -11.02
N GLU A 298 21.96 -2.40 -10.22
CA GLU A 298 21.08 -1.27 -9.85
C GLU A 298 20.53 -0.55 -11.10
N ASP A 299 21.26 -0.55 -12.21
CA ASP A 299 20.78 -0.03 -13.49
C ASP A 299 19.54 -0.78 -14.03
N ASN A 300 19.21 -1.96 -13.49
CA ASN A 300 18.03 -2.74 -13.87
C ASN A 300 16.79 -2.49 -12.99
N ILE A 301 16.88 -1.55 -12.04
CA ILE A 301 15.75 -1.23 -11.15
C ILE A 301 14.54 -0.80 -11.96
N ASP A 302 14.73 0.05 -12.97
CA ASP A 302 13.64 0.59 -13.78
C ASP A 302 12.93 -0.52 -14.58
N GLU A 303 13.66 -1.50 -15.12
CA GLU A 303 13.07 -2.65 -15.81
C GLU A 303 12.28 -3.55 -14.87
N ILE A 304 12.83 -3.88 -13.70
CA ILE A 304 12.14 -4.71 -12.71
C ILE A 304 10.91 -3.97 -12.19
N TRP A 305 11.03 -2.67 -11.90
CA TRP A 305 9.92 -1.83 -11.49
C TRP A 305 8.82 -1.79 -12.56
N THR A 306 9.19 -1.58 -13.82
CA THR A 306 8.23 -1.54 -14.94
C THR A 306 7.45 -2.84 -15.04
N ILE A 307 8.12 -3.98 -14.86
CA ILE A 307 7.43 -5.28 -14.84
C ILE A 307 6.46 -5.35 -13.67
N ILE A 308 6.91 -5.08 -12.45
CA ILE A 308 6.07 -5.15 -11.25
C ILE A 308 4.86 -4.21 -11.35
N GLU A 309 5.05 -3.00 -11.89
CA GLU A 309 3.97 -2.05 -12.11
C GLU A 309 2.91 -2.64 -13.06
N LYS A 310 3.34 -3.27 -14.16
CA LYS A 310 2.43 -3.83 -15.17
C LYS A 310 1.79 -5.15 -14.75
N GLU A 311 2.50 -5.97 -13.99
CA GLU A 311 2.06 -7.31 -13.58
C GLU A 311 1.18 -7.25 -12.33
N SER A 312 1.56 -6.47 -11.32
CA SER A 312 0.88 -6.46 -10.02
C SER A 312 0.50 -5.07 -9.50
N SER A 313 0.87 -4.00 -10.21
CA SER A 313 0.76 -2.62 -9.71
C SER A 313 1.50 -2.40 -8.38
N GLY A 314 2.54 -3.21 -8.11
CA GLY A 314 3.31 -3.13 -6.86
C GLY A 314 2.70 -3.87 -5.67
N ASP A 315 1.58 -4.60 -5.85
CA ASP A 315 0.96 -5.39 -4.78
C ASP A 315 1.64 -6.78 -4.65
N PRO A 316 2.33 -7.07 -3.53
CA PRO A 316 2.95 -8.38 -3.30
C PRO A 316 1.93 -9.49 -3.02
N HIS A 317 0.68 -9.14 -2.76
CA HIS A 317 -0.43 -10.09 -2.57
C HIS A 317 -1.36 -10.17 -3.78
N ALA A 318 -0.96 -9.59 -4.92
CA ALA A 318 -1.70 -9.69 -6.17
C ALA A 318 -1.88 -11.15 -6.60
N ILE A 319 -3.10 -11.51 -6.98
CA ILE A 319 -3.43 -12.82 -7.52
C ILE A 319 -4.31 -12.68 -8.76
N ASN A 320 -3.98 -13.45 -9.80
CA ASN A 320 -4.77 -13.53 -11.02
C ASN A 320 -5.55 -14.85 -11.06
N ASP A 321 -6.86 -14.78 -10.82
CA ASP A 321 -7.77 -15.94 -10.77
C ASP A 321 -8.57 -16.18 -12.06
N TRP A 322 -8.36 -15.40 -13.12
CA TRP A 322 -9.21 -15.44 -14.33
C TRP A 322 -8.53 -16.01 -15.58
N ASP A 323 -7.22 -16.26 -15.53
CA ASP A 323 -6.43 -16.71 -16.67
C ASP A 323 -6.40 -18.26 -16.84
N SER A 324 -5.69 -18.72 -17.87
CA SER A 324 -5.57 -20.14 -18.17
C SER A 324 -4.78 -20.93 -17.12
N ASN A 325 -3.99 -20.25 -16.29
CA ASN A 325 -3.19 -20.86 -15.23
C ASN A 325 -4.03 -21.02 -13.95
N ALA A 326 -4.86 -20.04 -13.62
CA ALA A 326 -5.90 -20.14 -12.60
C ALA A 326 -6.87 -21.29 -12.91
N ALA A 327 -7.29 -21.43 -14.17
CA ALA A 327 -8.11 -22.56 -14.62
C ALA A 327 -7.43 -23.93 -14.45
N LYS A 328 -6.09 -23.97 -14.48
CA LYS A 328 -5.27 -25.17 -14.21
C LYS A 328 -4.94 -25.36 -12.73
N GLY A 329 -5.38 -24.46 -11.87
CA GLY A 329 -5.17 -24.52 -10.42
C GLY A 329 -3.81 -24.00 -9.94
N THR A 330 -3.11 -23.21 -10.76
CA THR A 330 -1.84 -22.55 -10.41
C THR A 330 -1.88 -21.09 -10.85
N PRO A 331 -2.70 -20.23 -10.21
CA PRO A 331 -2.83 -18.83 -10.59
C PRO A 331 -1.49 -18.09 -10.43
N SER A 332 -1.33 -16.99 -11.17
CA SER A 332 -0.19 -16.09 -11.04
C SER A 332 -0.29 -15.25 -9.78
N LYS A 333 0.85 -15.06 -9.09
CA LYS A 333 0.91 -14.52 -7.72
C LYS A 333 2.09 -13.58 -7.50
N GLY A 334 1.87 -12.59 -6.65
CA GLY A 334 2.89 -11.66 -6.17
C GLY A 334 3.36 -10.66 -7.22
N LEU A 335 4.46 -9.96 -6.88
CA LEU A 335 4.93 -8.78 -7.62
C LEU A 335 5.22 -9.03 -9.11
N MET A 336 5.87 -10.15 -9.41
CA MET A 336 6.24 -10.55 -10.77
C MET A 336 5.21 -11.50 -11.40
N GLN A 337 4.04 -11.69 -10.77
CA GLN A 337 2.98 -12.60 -11.21
C GLN A 337 3.50 -14.02 -11.54
N CYS A 338 4.32 -14.59 -10.65
CA CYS A 338 4.82 -15.95 -10.81
C CYS A 338 3.72 -16.99 -10.53
N ILE A 339 3.66 -18.05 -11.34
CA ILE A 339 2.89 -19.25 -11.01
C ILE A 339 3.73 -20.22 -10.17
N ASP A 340 3.09 -21.06 -9.37
CA ASP A 340 3.74 -22.06 -8.49
C ASP A 340 4.87 -22.87 -9.16
N PRO A 341 4.69 -23.50 -10.33
CA PRO A 341 5.76 -24.28 -10.94
C PRO A 341 6.94 -23.43 -11.43
N THR A 342 6.70 -22.17 -11.81
CA THR A 342 7.77 -21.23 -12.17
C THR A 342 8.53 -20.81 -10.92
N PHE A 343 7.83 -20.41 -9.87
CA PHE A 343 8.46 -20.02 -8.61
C PHE A 343 9.34 -21.15 -8.06
N GLU A 344 8.84 -22.38 -8.00
CA GLU A 344 9.61 -23.54 -7.53
C GLU A 344 10.84 -23.86 -8.37
N ALA A 345 10.80 -23.65 -9.68
CA ALA A 345 11.94 -23.89 -10.56
C ALA A 345 13.03 -22.81 -10.46
N TYR A 346 12.64 -21.56 -10.17
CA TYR A 346 13.52 -20.40 -10.25
C TYR A 346 13.78 -19.69 -8.91
N LYS A 347 13.23 -20.17 -7.79
CA LYS A 347 13.62 -19.70 -6.46
C LYS A 347 15.06 -20.09 -6.09
N LEU A 348 15.66 -19.32 -5.19
CA LEU A 348 16.94 -19.64 -4.59
C LEU A 348 16.74 -20.46 -3.29
N PRO A 349 17.70 -21.29 -2.87
CA PRO A 349 17.61 -21.99 -1.59
C PRO A 349 17.42 -21.01 -0.43
N GLY A 350 16.39 -21.21 0.39
CA GLY A 350 16.04 -20.31 1.50
C GLY A 350 15.06 -19.18 1.12
N HIS A 351 14.61 -19.12 -0.14
CA HIS A 351 13.61 -18.20 -0.66
C HIS A 351 12.35 -18.97 -1.08
N ASP A 352 11.65 -19.53 -0.09
CA ASP A 352 10.59 -20.52 -0.29
C ASP A 352 9.17 -19.94 -0.23
N ASP A 353 9.00 -18.62 -0.18
CA ASP A 353 7.69 -17.97 -0.04
C ASP A 353 7.33 -17.13 -1.28
N ILE A 354 6.35 -17.59 -2.07
CA ILE A 354 5.91 -16.89 -3.29
C ILE A 354 5.25 -15.52 -3.00
N TRP A 355 4.75 -15.31 -1.78
CA TRP A 355 4.13 -14.06 -1.35
C TRP A 355 5.13 -13.10 -0.73
N ASN A 356 6.35 -13.57 -0.43
CA ASN A 356 7.44 -12.69 -0.05
C ASN A 356 7.87 -11.90 -1.30
N PRO A 357 7.86 -10.56 -1.25
CA PRO A 357 8.17 -9.72 -2.39
C PRO A 357 9.57 -9.95 -2.94
N VAL A 358 10.56 -10.15 -2.05
CA VAL A 358 11.96 -10.37 -2.44
C VAL A 358 12.10 -11.73 -3.13
N ASP A 359 11.53 -12.79 -2.55
CA ASP A 359 11.56 -14.14 -3.13
C ASP A 359 10.87 -14.18 -4.51
N ASN A 360 9.74 -13.49 -4.64
CA ASN A 360 8.97 -13.40 -5.88
C ASN A 360 9.78 -12.69 -6.98
N ILE A 361 10.44 -11.57 -6.64
CA ILE A 361 11.36 -10.86 -7.56
C ILE A 361 12.53 -11.76 -7.96
N ILE A 362 13.15 -12.46 -7.00
CA ILE A 362 14.26 -13.39 -7.27
C ILE A 362 13.84 -14.44 -8.31
N ALA A 363 12.71 -15.10 -8.10
CA ALA A 363 12.22 -16.14 -9.01
C ALA A 363 11.84 -15.56 -10.39
N GLY A 364 11.12 -14.43 -10.43
CA GLY A 364 10.72 -13.78 -11.67
C GLY A 364 11.91 -13.33 -12.52
N VAL A 365 12.91 -12.69 -11.91
CA VAL A 365 14.12 -12.25 -12.62
C VAL A 365 14.92 -13.45 -13.13
N ARG A 366 15.09 -14.51 -12.33
CA ARG A 366 15.77 -15.73 -12.80
C ARG A 366 15.05 -16.41 -13.96
N TYR A 367 13.71 -16.42 -13.93
CA TYR A 367 12.90 -16.88 -15.06
C TYR A 367 13.13 -16.03 -16.32
N ILE A 368 13.16 -14.70 -16.19
CA ILE A 368 13.41 -13.79 -17.32
C ILE A 368 14.77 -14.05 -17.96
N PHE A 369 15.81 -14.23 -17.15
CA PHE A 369 17.16 -14.51 -17.66
C PHE A 369 17.27 -15.87 -18.34
N ASP A 370 16.64 -16.92 -17.79
CA ASP A 370 16.66 -18.25 -18.40
C ASP A 370 15.84 -18.31 -19.69
N ARG A 371 14.62 -17.75 -19.67
CA ARG A 371 13.65 -17.87 -20.76
C ARG A 371 13.91 -16.90 -21.91
N TYR A 372 14.34 -15.68 -21.61
CA TYR A 372 14.46 -14.57 -22.56
C TYR A 372 15.89 -14.06 -22.74
N GLY A 373 16.86 -14.54 -21.96
CA GLY A 373 18.26 -14.12 -22.06
C GLY A 373 18.55 -12.76 -21.42
N GLY A 374 17.65 -12.27 -20.56
CA GLY A 374 17.76 -10.98 -19.86
C GLY A 374 16.59 -10.03 -20.16
N PHE A 375 16.61 -8.84 -19.56
CA PHE A 375 15.51 -7.86 -19.67
C PHE A 375 15.27 -7.35 -21.10
N GLU A 376 16.30 -7.24 -21.94
CA GLU A 376 16.14 -6.84 -23.36
C GLU A 376 15.33 -7.86 -24.18
N GLY A 377 15.38 -9.14 -23.80
CA GLY A 377 14.66 -10.22 -24.47
C GLY A 377 13.21 -10.35 -24.01
N HIS A 378 12.85 -9.70 -22.91
CA HIS A 378 11.53 -9.80 -22.30
C HIS A 378 10.45 -9.18 -23.21
N PRO A 379 9.33 -9.88 -23.51
CA PRO A 379 8.33 -9.44 -24.48
C PRO A 379 7.75 -8.05 -24.21
N GLY A 380 7.31 -7.78 -22.97
CA GLY A 380 6.72 -6.50 -22.58
C GLY A 380 7.70 -5.32 -22.67
N LEU A 381 8.85 -5.41 -22.02
CA LEU A 381 9.91 -4.40 -22.12
C LEU A 381 10.37 -4.16 -23.57
N LYS A 382 10.52 -5.23 -24.37
CA LYS A 382 10.90 -5.12 -25.77
C LYS A 382 9.83 -4.43 -26.63
N SER A 383 8.55 -4.70 -26.37
CA SER A 383 7.44 -4.03 -27.03
C SER A 383 7.42 -2.54 -26.68
N MET A 384 7.58 -2.20 -25.40
CA MET A 384 7.64 -0.82 -24.93
C MET A 384 8.83 -0.05 -25.50
N ALA A 385 10.01 -0.68 -25.58
CA ALA A 385 11.20 -0.08 -26.20
C ALA A 385 10.99 0.24 -27.70
N GLN A 386 10.03 -0.43 -28.36
CA GLN A 386 9.65 -0.20 -29.75
C GLN A 386 8.44 0.75 -29.90
N GLY A 387 7.94 1.31 -28.79
CA GLY A 387 6.76 2.18 -28.76
C GLY A 387 5.42 1.44 -28.81
N GLY A 388 5.41 0.15 -28.53
CA GLY A 388 4.21 -0.68 -28.43
C GLY A 388 3.68 -0.83 -27.00
N GLU A 389 2.49 -1.41 -26.89
CA GLU A 389 1.84 -1.75 -25.60
C GLU A 389 2.64 -2.81 -24.83
N TYR A 390 2.56 -2.81 -23.50
CA TYR A 390 3.18 -3.86 -22.68
C TYR A 390 2.50 -5.21 -22.95
N GLN A 391 3.30 -6.27 -23.01
CA GLN A 391 2.85 -7.65 -23.13
C GLN A 391 3.42 -8.47 -21.97
N GLY A 392 2.54 -8.87 -21.05
CA GLY A 392 2.85 -9.85 -20.00
C GLY A 392 3.09 -11.25 -20.58
N TYR A 393 3.46 -12.20 -19.73
CA TYR A 393 3.82 -13.58 -20.14
C TYR A 393 2.82 -14.64 -19.73
#